data_AF-A0A6P0HJJ7-F1
#
_entry.id   AF-A0A6P0HJJ7-F1
#
_cell.length_a   1.000
_cell.length_b   1.000
_cell.length_c   1.000
_cell.angle_alpha   90.00
_cell.angle_beta   90.00
_cell.angle_gamma   90.00
#
_symmetry.space_group_name_H-M   'P 1'
#
loop_
_entity.id
_entity.type
_entity.pdbx_description
1 polymer ?
#
loop_
_entity_poly.entity_id
_entity_poly.type
_entity_poly.pdbx_seq_one_letter_code
_entity_poly.pdbx_strand_id
1 'polypeptide(L)'
;MRSDGRVCSREVARTCHSVTVTFTEVLFPGRHHAVTAFQVEYLHRLLAGEVTEASDQTIAVADDAVVIWPLTSANHAWTRRNPLPGHRREALVERVSVASGLPSLVVPVPDVPQHPRFAELVVTTVATALGHRPAPSPEHTLVACSTPAVAASYRALGFAVVGVEDAVESAPEDQPARPWEVVQRLAEGDASWRLIAHPETVAFYERYDVPRLVTELFADPVVSSEGDLTTTRDYRTYAASFETASDRKFEQVGPLLEPGRVVDVGCATGGLLERIAADPRFAESDLFGVDIARPLLDEAEHKKATGVFANPNIWFVRANILSGPVMPAASIDSTVTVALTHEVFSYGAGRADVEAFARRVHEHTRVGGVWVNSDVLGPDQPDRVVRLTLRTDDGATPVEPHRELDDLAPAEVAAYVEGLSTAGRLVQFAHDFPRLSGTAFGAERLPTDDGAATYQLRLGDAMEFMTTKDYADNWLSECHESFCGLTFADWRTVLTDAGFTLDPTSGAWRNDWLAEHRFSPVASLTDAGTGAPLPWPVTHVLTVARRPLG
;
A
#
# COMPACT_ATOMS: atom_id res chain seq x y z
N MET A 1 -20.01 51.89 86.47
CA MET A 1 -20.82 52.42 85.34
C MET A 1 -20.02 52.16 84.08
N ARG A 2 -20.27 51.03 83.39
CA ARG A 2 -21.05 50.86 82.13
C ARG A 2 -20.35 51.53 80.92
N SER A 3 -19.68 50.73 80.08
CA SER A 3 -20.10 50.23 78.73
C SER A 3 -19.94 51.31 77.66
N ASP A 4 -19.29 51.18 76.50
CA ASP A 4 -19.23 50.20 75.39
C ASP A 4 -17.87 50.38 74.66
N GLY A 5 -17.33 49.57 73.74
CA GLY A 5 -17.77 48.37 73.02
C GLY A 5 -16.76 48.02 71.89
N ARG A 6 -16.75 46.73 71.52
CA ARG A 6 -16.42 46.07 70.22
C ARG A 6 -14.99 46.12 69.62
N VAL A 7 -14.28 45.00 69.83
CA VAL A 7 -13.79 43.98 68.88
C VAL A 7 -13.45 44.42 67.43
N CYS A 8 -12.20 44.13 67.01
CA CYS A 8 -11.92 43.67 65.65
C CYS A 8 -10.81 42.59 65.68
N SER A 9 -11.11 41.45 65.08
CA SER A 9 -10.35 40.20 64.97
C SER A 9 -9.18 40.32 63.99
N ARG A 10 -8.01 39.78 64.35
CA ARG A 10 -6.89 39.55 63.42
C ARG A 10 -7.05 38.19 62.76
N GLU A 11 -7.26 38.21 61.46
CA GLU A 11 -7.26 37.03 60.58
C GLU A 11 -5.82 36.82 60.06
N VAL A 12 -5.35 35.58 60.17
CA VAL A 12 -4.00 35.15 59.78
C VAL A 12 -4.00 34.93 58.26
N ALA A 13 -3.21 35.72 57.54
CA ALA A 13 -2.97 35.51 56.12
C ALA A 13 -2.18 34.20 55.91
N ARG A 14 -2.85 33.21 55.30
CA ARG A 14 -2.19 32.04 54.70
C ARG A 14 -1.57 32.44 53.38
N THR A 15 -0.24 32.49 53.33
CA THR A 15 0.55 32.53 52.10
C THR A 15 0.39 31.20 51.36
N CYS A 16 -0.36 31.21 50.24
CA CYS A 16 -0.28 30.13 49.25
C CYS A 16 1.09 30.22 48.58
N HIS A 17 1.98 29.27 48.85
CA HIS A 17 3.13 29.01 47.98
C HIS A 17 2.59 28.30 46.74
N SER A 18 2.62 28.95 45.57
CA SER A 18 2.47 28.24 44.30
C SER A 18 3.71 27.36 44.15
N VAL A 19 3.54 26.04 44.24
CA VAL A 19 4.60 25.10 43.91
C VAL A 19 4.79 25.17 42.40
N THR A 20 5.91 25.75 41.95
CA THR A 20 6.30 25.70 40.54
C THR A 20 6.69 24.26 40.24
N VAL A 21 5.87 23.56 39.44
CA VAL A 21 6.18 22.22 38.95
C VAL A 21 7.43 22.35 38.07
N THR A 22 8.46 21.56 38.37
CA THR A 22 9.68 21.47 37.56
C THR A 22 9.65 20.15 36.81
N PHE A 23 9.61 20.19 35.49
CA PHE A 23 9.54 18.99 34.66
C PHE A 23 10.92 18.34 34.51
N THR A 24 11.01 17.02 34.70
CA THR A 24 12.24 16.24 34.52
C THR A 24 12.29 15.54 33.16
N GLU A 25 11.19 15.60 32.40
CA GLU A 25 11.07 14.96 31.08
C GLU A 25 10.31 15.85 30.11
N VAL A 26 10.71 15.83 28.85
CA VAL A 26 9.98 16.43 27.73
C VAL A 26 9.60 15.34 26.73
N LEU A 27 8.32 15.04 26.62
CA LEU A 27 7.78 14.13 25.61
C LEU A 27 7.59 14.90 24.29
N PHE A 28 8.30 14.49 23.24
CA PHE A 28 8.28 15.13 21.92
C PHE A 28 7.77 14.15 20.85
N PRO A 29 6.45 13.86 20.81
CA PRO A 29 5.89 12.84 19.92
C PRO A 29 5.84 13.32 18.47
N GLY A 30 6.15 12.41 17.53
CA GLY A 30 6.09 12.71 16.10
C GLY A 30 6.49 11.53 15.23
N ARG A 31 6.22 11.63 13.93
CA ARG A 31 6.75 10.63 12.99
C ARG A 31 8.26 10.78 12.81
N HIS A 32 8.77 12.01 12.96
CA HIS A 32 10.19 12.37 12.89
C HIS A 32 10.89 11.82 11.64
N HIS A 33 10.27 12.03 10.47
CA HIS A 33 10.91 11.67 9.20
C HIS A 33 12.18 12.49 8.97
N ALA A 34 12.19 13.75 9.41
CA ALA A 34 13.35 14.62 9.49
C ALA A 34 13.43 15.24 10.89
N VAL A 35 14.61 15.71 11.29
CA VAL A 35 14.78 16.64 12.42
C VAL A 35 15.26 17.98 11.85
N THR A 36 14.57 19.06 12.20
CA THR A 36 14.89 20.42 11.69
C THR A 36 15.87 21.14 12.60
N ALA A 37 16.60 22.11 12.06
CA ALA A 37 17.49 22.96 12.85
C ALA A 37 16.69 23.73 13.93
N PHE A 38 15.50 24.21 13.55
CA PHE A 38 14.57 24.88 14.46
C PHE A 38 14.17 24.00 15.65
N GLN A 39 13.83 22.72 15.44
CA GLN A 39 13.44 21.83 16.53
C GLN A 39 14.55 21.64 17.56
N VAL A 40 15.79 21.49 17.10
CA VAL A 40 16.96 21.35 17.98
C VAL A 40 17.18 22.63 18.79
N GLU A 41 17.17 23.79 18.14
CA GLU A 41 17.31 25.09 18.82
C GLU A 41 16.18 25.32 19.83
N TYR A 42 14.94 25.03 19.45
CA TYR A 42 13.78 25.16 20.32
C TYR A 42 13.89 24.26 21.56
N LEU A 43 14.30 22.99 21.39
CA LEU A 43 14.48 22.08 22.52
C LEU A 43 15.59 22.54 23.47
N HIS A 44 16.69 23.10 22.96
CA HIS A 44 17.71 23.70 23.84
C HIS A 44 17.17 24.87 24.64
N ARG A 45 16.44 25.79 24.00
CA ARG A 45 15.79 26.92 24.69
C ARG A 45 14.78 26.44 25.73
N LEU A 46 14.02 25.39 25.41
CA LEU A 46 13.05 24.80 26.33
C LEU A 46 13.74 24.19 27.56
N LEU A 47 14.81 23.40 27.36
CA LEU A 47 15.61 22.82 28.44
C LEU A 47 16.33 23.88 29.28
N ALA A 48 16.69 25.02 28.68
CA ALA A 48 17.26 26.17 29.38
C ALA A 48 16.22 27.03 30.13
N GLY A 49 14.92 26.70 30.06
CA GLY A 49 13.84 27.47 30.67
C GLY A 49 13.55 28.82 30.00
N GLU A 50 13.98 28.99 28.75
CA GLU A 50 13.83 30.23 27.95
C GLU A 50 12.54 30.29 27.13
N VAL A 51 11.70 29.26 27.23
CA VAL A 51 10.39 29.18 26.55
C VAL A 51 9.29 29.53 27.53
N THR A 52 8.32 30.32 27.07
CA THR A 52 7.15 30.74 27.82
C THR A 52 5.88 30.10 27.29
N GLU A 53 4.91 29.86 28.15
CA GLU A 53 3.54 29.53 27.74
C GLU A 53 2.82 30.76 27.17
N ALA A 54 1.64 30.55 26.57
CA ALA A 54 0.73 31.63 26.15
C ALA A 54 0.27 32.56 27.30
N SER A 55 0.59 32.22 28.54
CA SER A 55 0.34 33.00 29.77
C SER A 55 1.53 33.88 30.20
N ASP A 56 2.58 33.99 29.38
CA ASP A 56 3.87 34.67 29.68
C ASP A 56 4.62 34.09 30.89
N GLN A 57 4.27 32.88 31.33
CA GLN A 57 5.00 32.16 32.38
C GLN A 57 6.12 31.34 31.78
N THR A 58 7.32 31.44 32.34
CA THR A 58 8.45 30.59 31.97
C THR A 58 8.21 29.15 32.41
N ILE A 59 8.53 28.20 31.53
CA ILE A 59 8.37 26.78 31.82
C ILE A 59 9.62 26.31 32.58
N ALA A 60 9.43 25.88 33.82
CA ALA A 60 10.53 25.35 34.63
C ALA A 60 10.83 23.90 34.24
N VAL A 61 12.01 23.67 33.70
CA VAL A 61 12.54 22.35 33.34
C VAL A 61 13.81 22.09 34.17
N ALA A 62 14.02 20.86 34.63
CA ALA A 62 15.20 20.50 35.41
C ALA A 62 16.48 20.51 34.55
N ASP A 63 17.61 20.87 35.15
CA ASP A 63 18.92 20.90 34.46
C ASP A 63 19.33 19.54 33.85
N ASP A 64 18.84 18.44 34.44
CA ASP A 64 19.08 17.06 33.99
C ASP A 64 17.89 16.45 33.22
N ALA A 65 16.96 17.29 32.76
CA ALA A 65 15.79 16.82 32.05
C ALA A 65 16.15 16.12 30.72
N VAL A 66 15.35 15.11 30.39
CA VAL A 66 15.57 14.28 29.19
C VAL A 66 14.43 14.47 28.19
N VAL A 67 14.78 14.61 26.91
CA VAL A 67 13.83 14.63 25.81
C VAL A 67 13.52 13.19 25.38
N ILE A 68 12.28 12.76 25.56
CA ILE A 68 11.80 11.48 25.07
C ILE A 68 11.18 11.72 23.70
N TRP A 69 11.62 10.98 22.68
CA TRP A 69 11.16 11.05 21.30
C TRP A 69 10.31 9.83 20.95
N PRO A 70 8.98 9.83 21.20
CA PRO A 70 8.08 8.82 20.66
C PRO A 70 8.02 8.93 19.14
N LEU A 71 8.62 7.96 18.45
CA LEU A 71 8.57 7.82 17.00
C LEU A 71 7.28 7.11 16.61
N THR A 72 6.24 7.86 16.26
CA THR A 72 4.95 7.28 15.88
C THR A 72 5.00 6.62 14.50
N SER A 73 4.11 5.65 14.29
CA SER A 73 4.06 4.82 13.08
C SER A 73 5.41 4.11 12.80
N ALA A 74 6.11 3.65 13.84
CA ALA A 74 7.44 3.04 13.71
C ALA A 74 7.45 1.75 12.85
N ASN A 75 6.34 1.03 12.81
CA ASN A 75 6.13 -0.18 12.01
C ASN A 75 5.72 0.10 10.55
N HIS A 76 5.60 1.36 10.13
CA HIS A 76 5.33 1.72 8.74
C HIS A 76 6.61 2.19 8.04
N ALA A 77 6.75 1.83 6.76
CA ALA A 77 7.90 2.16 5.94
C ALA A 77 7.54 2.19 4.44
N TRP A 78 8.39 2.85 3.65
CA TRP A 78 8.34 2.85 2.18
C TRP A 78 7.02 3.37 1.57
N THR A 79 6.27 4.22 2.29
CA THR A 79 5.09 4.92 1.73
C THR A 79 5.36 6.41 1.60
N ARG A 80 4.55 7.15 0.84
CA ARG A 80 4.61 8.63 0.82
C ARG A 80 4.44 9.22 2.23
N ARG A 81 3.54 8.64 3.04
CA ARG A 81 3.32 9.06 4.43
C ARG A 81 4.46 8.67 5.38
N ASN A 82 5.11 7.53 5.13
CA ASN A 82 6.20 7.00 5.95
C ASN A 82 7.36 6.52 5.06
N PRO A 83 8.16 7.42 4.48
CA PRO A 83 9.17 7.01 3.49
C PRO A 83 10.33 6.24 4.13
N LEU A 84 10.63 6.53 5.39
CA LEU A 84 11.72 5.90 6.14
C LEU A 84 11.21 4.88 7.15
N PRO A 85 11.81 3.68 7.24
CA PRO A 85 11.46 2.71 8.27
C PRO A 85 11.83 3.22 9.67
N GLY A 86 11.13 2.71 10.70
CA GLY A 86 11.32 3.13 12.11
C GLY A 86 12.78 3.15 12.55
N HIS A 87 13.51 2.06 12.34
CA HIS A 87 14.93 1.96 12.72
C HIS A 87 15.84 3.01 12.05
N ARG A 88 15.51 3.49 10.85
CA ARG A 88 16.27 4.57 10.19
C ARG A 88 15.99 5.91 10.87
N ARG A 89 14.75 6.14 11.29
CA ARG A 89 14.37 7.32 12.05
C ARG A 89 14.94 7.32 13.46
N GLU A 90 14.98 6.16 14.12
CA GLU A 90 15.67 5.99 15.41
C GLU A 90 17.14 6.39 15.31
N ALA A 91 17.86 5.84 14.33
CA ALA A 91 19.26 6.16 14.10
C ALA A 91 19.49 7.64 13.73
N LEU A 92 18.56 8.25 12.98
CA LEU A 92 18.61 9.67 12.64
C LEU A 92 18.46 10.55 13.89
N VAL A 93 17.43 10.31 14.69
CA VAL A 93 17.17 11.09 15.91
C VAL A 93 18.34 10.94 16.89
N GLU A 94 18.80 9.71 17.14
CA GLU A 94 19.98 9.46 17.99
C GLU A 94 21.22 10.23 17.51
N ARG A 95 21.49 10.21 16.19
CA ARG A 95 22.61 10.94 15.60
C ARG A 95 22.51 12.44 15.84
N VAL A 96 21.32 13.02 15.58
CA VAL A 96 21.09 14.46 15.78
C VAL A 96 21.21 14.80 17.27
N SER A 97 20.56 14.05 18.15
CA SER A 97 20.60 14.27 19.59
C SER A 97 22.02 14.25 20.15
N VAL A 98 22.84 13.27 19.77
CA VAL A 98 24.25 13.20 20.22
C VAL A 98 25.08 14.36 19.68
N ALA A 99 24.95 14.68 18.39
CA ALA A 99 25.72 15.76 17.77
C ALA A 99 25.36 17.14 18.32
N SER A 100 24.10 17.34 18.71
CA SER A 100 23.59 18.58 19.30
C SER A 100 23.72 18.63 20.82
N GLY A 101 24.12 17.53 21.47
CA GLY A 101 24.21 17.47 22.93
C GLY A 101 22.86 17.50 23.65
N LEU A 102 21.79 17.00 23.02
CA LEU A 102 20.46 16.87 23.61
C LEU A 102 20.36 15.55 24.41
N PRO A 103 20.14 15.59 25.74
CA PRO A 103 19.88 14.38 26.52
C PRO A 103 18.57 13.75 26.02
N SER A 104 18.67 12.63 25.31
CA SER A 104 17.53 12.06 24.58
C SER A 104 17.33 10.58 24.85
N LEU A 105 16.07 10.15 24.75
CA LEU A 105 15.67 8.75 24.63
C LEU A 105 14.75 8.62 23.42
N VAL A 106 15.01 7.67 22.55
CA VAL A 106 14.17 7.41 21.38
C VAL A 106 13.35 6.15 21.59
N VAL A 107 12.05 6.23 21.36
CA VAL A 107 11.13 5.10 21.58
C VAL A 107 10.26 4.86 20.35
N PRO A 108 10.36 3.70 19.67
CA PRO A 108 9.47 3.37 18.57
C PRO A 108 8.07 3.07 19.08
N VAL A 109 7.07 3.72 18.48
CA VAL A 109 5.65 3.52 18.78
C VAL A 109 4.95 3.03 17.52
N PRO A 110 4.33 1.82 17.53
CA PRO A 110 3.56 1.32 16.39
C PRO A 110 2.47 2.30 15.94
N ASP A 111 2.04 2.19 14.69
CA ASP A 111 0.94 2.99 14.18
C ASP A 111 -0.33 2.72 14.99
N VAL A 112 -0.96 3.81 15.41
CA VAL A 112 -2.25 3.79 16.09
C VAL A 112 -3.24 4.42 15.11
N PRO A 113 -4.24 3.67 14.61
CA PRO A 113 -5.33 4.24 13.82
C PRO A 113 -5.97 5.42 14.55
N GLN A 114 -6.72 6.27 13.85
CA GLN A 114 -7.42 7.38 14.50
C GLN A 114 -8.29 6.85 15.64
N HIS A 115 -7.87 7.12 16.87
CA HIS A 115 -8.44 6.53 18.07
C HIS A 115 -8.50 7.61 19.17
N PRO A 116 -9.63 7.74 19.90
CA PRO A 116 -9.78 8.78 20.92
C PRO A 116 -8.75 8.71 22.05
N ARG A 117 -8.23 7.51 22.32
CA ARG A 117 -7.16 7.22 23.30
C ARG A 117 -5.73 7.31 22.74
N PHE A 118 -5.48 8.04 21.65
CA PHE A 118 -4.16 8.12 21.02
C PHE A 118 -3.03 8.44 22.01
N ALA A 119 -3.14 9.54 22.78
CA ALA A 119 -2.11 9.94 23.74
C ALA A 119 -1.88 8.90 24.85
N GLU A 120 -2.95 8.26 25.34
CA GLU A 120 -2.86 7.22 26.37
C GLU A 120 -2.08 6.00 25.86
N LEU A 121 -2.33 5.60 24.61
CA LEU A 121 -1.63 4.50 23.96
C LEU A 121 -0.14 4.82 23.74
N VAL A 122 0.19 6.05 23.34
CA VAL A 122 1.58 6.49 23.19
C VAL A 122 2.31 6.47 24.54
N VAL A 123 1.73 7.07 25.59
CA VAL A 123 2.32 7.10 26.94
C VAL A 123 2.52 5.67 27.48
N THR A 124 1.52 4.81 27.30
CA THR A 124 1.61 3.40 27.73
C THR A 124 2.72 2.66 27.00
N THR A 125 2.87 2.89 25.68
CA THR A 125 3.94 2.28 24.89
C THR A 125 5.32 2.77 25.35
N VAL A 126 5.46 4.07 25.58
CA VAL A 126 6.70 4.67 26.09
C VAL A 126 7.08 4.11 27.46
N ALA A 127 6.13 4.07 28.39
CA ALA A 127 6.34 3.51 29.72
C ALA A 127 6.77 2.03 29.64
N THR A 128 6.12 1.25 28.77
CA THR A 128 6.43 -0.17 28.57
C THR A 128 7.84 -0.36 28.00
N ALA A 129 8.23 0.44 27.01
CA ALA A 129 9.54 0.35 26.36
C ALA A 129 10.69 0.79 27.28
N LEU A 130 10.46 1.81 28.12
CA LEU A 130 11.48 2.32 29.03
C LEU A 130 11.64 1.48 30.30
N GLY A 131 10.62 0.69 30.69
CA GLY A 131 10.63 -0.41 31.65
C GLY A 131 11.03 -0.07 33.09
N HIS A 132 12.25 0.41 33.31
CA HIS A 132 12.83 0.72 34.62
C HIS A 132 12.75 2.19 35.01
N ARG A 133 12.22 3.05 34.12
CA ARG A 133 11.97 4.47 34.42
C ARG A 133 10.52 4.68 34.87
N PRO A 134 10.26 5.72 35.68
CA PRO A 134 8.89 6.20 35.89
C PRO A 134 8.18 6.39 34.54
N ALA A 135 6.91 5.98 34.47
CA ALA A 135 6.11 6.23 33.28
C ALA A 135 5.92 7.74 33.10
N PRO A 136 5.91 8.26 31.86
CA PRO A 136 5.58 9.66 31.61
C PRO A 136 4.24 10.03 32.25
N SER A 137 4.22 11.10 33.04
CA SER A 137 3.02 11.53 33.77
C SER A 137 2.91 13.04 33.86
N PRO A 138 1.70 13.61 34.04
CA PRO A 138 1.51 15.05 34.19
C PRO A 138 2.31 15.71 35.33
N GLU A 139 2.73 14.94 36.34
CA GLU A 139 3.43 15.46 37.52
C GLU A 139 4.88 15.87 37.24
N HIS A 140 5.51 15.28 36.22
CA HIS A 140 6.94 15.48 35.93
C HIS A 140 7.29 15.51 34.45
N THR A 141 6.33 15.26 33.54
CA THR A 141 6.54 15.26 32.09
C THR A 141 5.81 16.43 31.44
N LEU A 142 6.55 17.22 30.68
CA LEU A 142 6.03 18.23 29.75
C LEU A 142 5.83 17.60 28.37
N VAL A 143 4.77 17.95 27.64
CA VAL A 143 4.62 17.53 26.24
C VAL A 143 4.92 18.70 25.31
N ALA A 144 5.84 18.52 24.36
CA ALA A 144 6.11 19.47 23.29
C ALA A 144 5.50 18.93 21.98
N CYS A 145 4.54 19.62 21.37
CA CYS A 145 3.94 19.16 20.11
C CYS A 145 3.21 20.26 19.34
N SER A 146 3.24 20.17 18.00
CA SER A 146 2.70 21.22 17.11
C SER A 146 1.42 20.87 16.37
N THR A 147 0.81 19.75 16.76
CA THR A 147 -0.44 19.27 16.15
C THR A 147 -1.58 19.52 17.13
N PRO A 148 -2.51 20.45 16.85
CA PRO A 148 -3.54 20.86 17.81
C PRO A 148 -4.39 19.70 18.36
N ALA A 149 -4.77 18.75 17.51
CA ALA A 149 -5.52 17.56 17.94
C ALA A 149 -4.73 16.65 18.88
N VAL A 150 -3.43 16.48 18.62
CA VAL A 150 -2.53 15.71 19.50
C VAL A 150 -2.35 16.45 20.83
N ALA A 151 -2.10 17.76 20.78
CA ALA A 151 -1.98 18.60 21.97
C ALA A 151 -3.23 18.51 22.85
N ALA A 152 -4.42 18.60 22.26
CA ALA A 152 -5.69 18.45 22.97
C ALA A 152 -5.81 17.08 23.63
N SER A 153 -5.38 16.00 22.97
CA SER A 153 -5.41 14.65 23.55
C SER A 153 -4.51 14.49 24.78
N TYR A 154 -3.33 15.11 24.81
CA TYR A 154 -2.46 15.11 25.99
C TYR A 154 -2.99 16.01 27.11
N ARG A 155 -3.55 17.19 26.78
CA ARG A 155 -4.20 18.06 27.79
C ARG A 155 -5.38 17.38 28.46
N ALA A 156 -6.15 16.57 27.73
CA ALA A 156 -7.25 15.78 28.29
C ALA A 156 -6.77 14.74 29.33
N LEU A 157 -5.52 14.30 29.25
CA LEU A 157 -4.86 13.44 30.23
C LEU A 157 -4.18 14.22 31.38
N GLY A 158 -4.28 15.55 31.37
CA GLY A 158 -3.74 16.44 32.41
C GLY A 158 -2.32 16.94 32.17
N PHE A 159 -1.65 16.55 31.08
CA PHE A 159 -0.30 17.02 30.80
C PHE A 159 -0.26 18.52 30.50
N ALA A 160 0.80 19.19 30.96
CA ALA A 160 1.21 20.48 30.42
C ALA A 160 1.68 20.29 28.97
N VAL A 161 1.24 21.17 28.06
CA VAL A 161 1.55 21.04 26.63
C VAL A 161 1.98 22.37 26.03
N VAL A 162 3.17 22.38 25.44
CA VAL A 162 3.78 23.52 24.76
C VAL A 162 3.80 23.30 23.26
N GLY A 163 3.41 24.32 22.50
CA GLY A 163 3.51 24.31 21.03
C GLY A 163 4.94 24.53 20.59
N VAL A 164 5.33 23.98 19.43
CA VAL A 164 6.71 24.05 18.93
C VAL A 164 6.75 24.92 17.68
N GLU A 165 6.56 24.36 16.48
CA GLU A 165 6.47 25.14 15.25
C GLU A 165 5.21 26.03 15.22
N ASP A 166 4.11 25.59 15.83
CA ASP A 166 2.83 26.30 15.86
C ASP A 166 2.75 27.43 16.91
N ALA A 167 3.70 27.48 17.84
CA ALA A 167 3.76 28.51 18.87
C ALA A 167 4.48 29.79 18.43
N VAL A 168 5.16 29.79 17.28
CA VAL A 168 5.84 30.98 16.77
C VAL A 168 4.82 31.93 16.16
N GLU A 169 4.54 33.02 16.88
CA GLU A 169 3.67 34.10 16.41
C GLU A 169 4.34 34.83 15.23
N SER A 170 3.98 34.41 14.02
CA SER A 170 4.57 34.85 12.75
C SER A 170 3.51 34.79 11.66
N ALA A 171 3.75 35.48 10.54
CA ALA A 171 2.91 35.31 9.36
C ALA A 171 3.01 33.84 8.88
N PRO A 172 1.96 33.26 8.26
CA PRO A 172 1.98 31.86 7.83
C PRO A 172 3.20 31.48 6.97
N GLU A 173 3.69 32.40 6.14
CA GLU A 173 4.89 32.26 5.31
C GLU A 173 6.22 32.22 6.09
N ASP A 174 6.24 32.73 7.31
CA ASP A 174 7.40 32.81 8.20
C ASP A 174 7.38 31.73 9.30
N GLN A 175 6.34 30.89 9.33
CA GLN A 175 6.23 29.81 10.30
C GLN A 175 7.36 28.78 10.09
N PRO A 176 8.00 28.29 11.17
CA PRO A 176 9.01 27.26 11.04
C PRO A 176 8.46 26.01 10.35
N ALA A 177 9.18 25.55 9.34
CA ALA A 177 8.80 24.34 8.61
C ALA A 177 8.86 23.11 9.52
N ARG A 178 7.81 22.30 9.44
CA ARG A 178 7.63 21.03 10.15
C ARG A 178 8.44 19.93 9.45
N PRO A 179 8.77 18.83 10.15
CA PRO A 179 9.50 17.70 9.58
C PRO A 179 8.94 17.12 8.26
N TRP A 180 7.62 17.08 8.11
CA TRP A 180 6.99 16.54 6.90
C TRP A 180 7.14 17.48 5.71
N GLU A 181 7.24 18.80 5.93
CA GLU A 181 7.47 19.79 4.87
C GLU A 181 8.90 19.67 4.32
N VAL A 182 9.87 19.25 5.15
CA VAL A 182 11.23 18.92 4.68
C VAL A 182 11.17 17.76 3.67
N VAL A 183 10.42 16.71 3.99
CA VAL A 183 10.24 15.55 3.11
C VAL A 183 9.50 15.95 1.83
N GLN A 184 8.47 16.78 1.94
CA GLN A 184 7.71 17.25 0.79
C GLN A 184 8.57 18.08 -0.16
N ARG A 185 9.30 19.09 0.36
CA ARG A 185 10.22 19.89 -0.46
C ARG A 185 11.27 19.04 -1.15
N LEU A 186 11.80 18.03 -0.43
CA LEU A 186 12.72 17.06 -1.02
C LEU A 186 12.08 16.28 -2.16
N ALA A 187 10.84 15.80 -1.99
CA ALA A 187 10.10 15.08 -3.02
C ALA A 187 9.82 15.95 -4.26
N GLU A 188 9.56 17.24 -4.07
CA GLU A 188 9.34 18.24 -5.11
C GLU A 188 10.65 18.71 -5.80
N GLY A 189 11.80 18.24 -5.34
CA GLY A 189 13.12 18.63 -5.86
C GLY A 189 13.58 20.01 -5.39
N ASP A 190 12.91 20.63 -4.41
CA ASP A 190 13.30 21.91 -3.83
C ASP A 190 14.49 21.74 -2.87
N ALA A 191 15.68 22.14 -3.32
CA ALA A 191 16.91 22.05 -2.53
C ALA A 191 16.89 22.84 -1.21
N SER A 192 15.92 23.74 -0.99
CA SER A 192 15.78 24.52 0.25
C SER A 192 15.54 23.64 1.49
N TRP A 193 15.11 22.38 1.32
CA TRP A 193 14.98 21.42 2.43
C TRP A 193 16.29 21.28 3.23
N ARG A 194 17.46 21.45 2.59
CA ARG A 194 18.78 21.41 3.24
C ARG A 194 19.05 22.57 4.19
N LEU A 195 18.37 23.69 3.99
CA LEU A 195 18.48 24.89 4.84
C LEU A 195 17.59 24.77 6.08
N ILE A 196 16.53 23.97 6.00
CA ILE A 196 15.57 23.74 7.09
C ILE A 196 16.00 22.57 7.97
N ALA A 197 16.44 21.48 7.34
CA ALA A 197 16.87 20.28 8.04
C ALA A 197 18.11 20.57 8.90
N HIS A 198 18.22 19.91 10.05
CA HIS A 198 19.45 19.95 10.83
C HIS A 198 20.61 19.38 9.97
N PRO A 199 21.86 19.92 10.06
CA PRO A 199 22.98 19.45 9.25
C PRO A 199 23.22 17.93 9.33
N GLU A 200 23.02 17.33 10.51
CA GLU A 200 23.12 15.88 10.67
C GLU A 200 21.99 15.10 9.99
N THR A 201 20.81 15.68 9.83
CA THR A 201 19.72 15.12 9.01
C THR A 201 20.14 15.10 7.54
N VAL A 202 20.73 16.19 7.04
CA VAL A 202 21.23 16.27 5.66
C VAL A 202 22.32 15.22 5.42
N ALA A 203 23.33 15.16 6.30
CA ALA A 203 24.41 14.19 6.21
C ALA A 203 23.91 12.73 6.28
N PHE A 204 22.92 12.47 7.13
CA PHE A 204 22.29 11.14 7.23
C PHE A 204 21.53 10.78 5.96
N TYR A 205 20.75 11.73 5.42
CA TYR A 205 20.00 11.54 4.17
C TYR A 205 20.93 11.24 3.00
N GLU A 206 22.02 11.99 2.85
CA GLU A 206 23.00 11.78 1.79
C GLU A 206 23.74 10.44 1.95
N ARG A 207 24.08 10.05 3.18
CA ARG A 207 24.75 8.78 3.48
C ARG A 207 23.92 7.56 3.05
N TYR A 208 22.60 7.62 3.20
CA TYR A 208 21.69 6.52 2.88
C TYR A 208 20.91 6.72 1.59
N ASP A 209 21.27 7.73 0.80
CA ASP A 209 20.60 8.06 -0.46
C ASP A 209 19.07 8.23 -0.32
N VAL A 210 18.66 8.80 0.82
CA VAL A 210 17.25 9.11 1.13
C VAL A 210 16.62 10.05 0.09
N PRO A 211 17.33 11.05 -0.47
CA PRO A 211 16.73 11.89 -1.50
C PRO A 211 16.23 11.11 -2.71
N ARG A 212 17.04 10.18 -3.25
CA ARG A 212 16.63 9.34 -4.38
C ARG A 212 15.41 8.49 -4.01
N LEU A 213 15.46 7.85 -2.85
CA LEU A 213 14.37 7.03 -2.34
C LEU A 213 13.04 7.79 -2.28
N VAL A 214 13.03 8.97 -1.68
CA VAL A 214 11.81 9.76 -1.50
C VAL A 214 11.30 10.25 -2.85
N THR A 215 12.17 10.70 -3.76
CA THR A 215 11.76 11.08 -5.12
C THR A 215 11.11 9.92 -5.86
N GLU A 216 11.66 8.71 -5.77
CA GLU A 216 11.09 7.50 -6.37
C GLU A 216 9.70 7.17 -5.78
N LEU A 217 9.55 7.23 -4.45
CA LEU A 217 8.27 6.97 -3.77
C LEU A 217 7.18 7.99 -4.13
N PHE A 218 7.54 9.26 -4.32
CA PHE A 218 6.58 10.31 -4.63
C PHE A 218 6.19 10.34 -6.11
N ALA A 219 7.06 9.88 -7.01
CA ALA A 219 6.78 9.77 -8.44
C ALA A 219 5.79 8.66 -8.80
N ASP A 220 5.49 7.73 -7.90
CA ASP A 220 4.61 6.57 -8.15
C ASP A 220 3.12 6.94 -8.17
N PRO A 221 2.43 6.95 -9.33
CA PRO A 221 1.04 7.42 -9.42
C PRO A 221 0.02 6.43 -8.85
N VAL A 222 0.39 5.15 -8.65
CA VAL A 222 -0.55 4.06 -8.32
C VAL A 222 -0.70 3.87 -6.81
N VAL A 223 0.29 4.30 -6.02
CA VAL A 223 0.31 4.07 -4.58
C VAL A 223 -0.43 5.17 -3.81
N SER A 224 -1.50 4.79 -3.11
CA SER A 224 -2.13 5.66 -2.12
C SER A 224 -1.13 6.09 -1.03
N SER A 225 -1.41 7.18 -0.31
CA SER A 225 -0.50 7.67 0.75
C SER A 225 -0.15 6.60 1.80
N GLU A 226 -1.03 5.61 2.01
CA GLU A 226 -0.88 4.50 2.94
C GLU A 226 -0.29 3.22 2.31
N GLY A 227 -0.25 3.11 0.98
CA GLY A 227 0.36 1.95 0.34
C GLY A 227 -0.58 0.91 -0.27
N ASP A 228 -1.86 1.27 -0.49
CA ASP A 228 -2.88 0.39 -1.05
C ASP A 228 -3.13 0.70 -2.54
N LEU A 229 -3.46 -0.34 -3.32
CA LEU A 229 -3.87 -0.23 -4.74
C LEU A 229 -5.29 0.37 -4.88
N THR A 230 -6.22 -0.05 -4.02
CA THR A 230 -7.59 0.48 -3.95
C THR A 230 -8.06 0.54 -2.50
N THR A 231 -9.06 1.38 -2.21
CA THR A 231 -9.70 1.48 -0.89
C THR A 231 -10.76 0.38 -0.65
N THR A 232 -11.03 -0.46 -1.65
CA THR A 232 -12.16 -1.40 -1.68
C THR A 232 -11.76 -2.88 -1.58
N ARG A 233 -10.47 -3.21 -1.65
CA ARG A 233 -10.00 -4.61 -1.69
C ARG A 233 -9.88 -5.22 -0.28
N ASP A 234 -10.51 -6.37 -0.06
CA ASP A 234 -10.31 -7.18 1.16
C ASP A 234 -9.06 -8.05 1.04
N TYR A 235 -7.93 -7.54 1.54
CA TYR A 235 -6.65 -8.25 1.51
C TYR A 235 -6.64 -9.59 2.26
N ARG A 236 -7.56 -9.85 3.20
CA ARG A 236 -7.60 -11.14 3.92
C ARG A 236 -8.14 -12.26 3.04
N THR A 237 -9.29 -12.01 2.40
CA THR A 237 -9.90 -12.96 1.46
C THR A 237 -8.99 -13.16 0.24
N TYR A 238 -8.34 -12.08 -0.21
CA TYR A 238 -7.35 -12.12 -1.28
C TYR A 238 -6.14 -13.02 -0.94
N ALA A 239 -5.51 -12.83 0.23
CA ALA A 239 -4.37 -13.63 0.67
C ALA A 239 -4.68 -15.14 0.73
N ALA A 240 -5.84 -15.51 1.29
CA ALA A 240 -6.25 -16.92 1.39
C ALA A 240 -6.43 -17.60 0.02
N SER A 241 -6.93 -16.87 -0.98
CA SER A 241 -7.08 -17.39 -2.34
C SER A 241 -5.74 -17.66 -3.03
N PHE A 242 -4.73 -16.82 -2.76
CA PHE A 242 -3.37 -16.98 -3.31
C PHE A 242 -2.65 -18.17 -2.70
N GLU A 243 -2.75 -18.35 -1.39
CA GLU A 243 -2.17 -19.51 -0.70
C GLU A 243 -2.74 -20.82 -1.22
N THR A 244 -4.08 -20.92 -1.33
CA THR A 244 -4.76 -22.15 -1.80
C THR A 244 -4.37 -22.53 -3.24
N ALA A 245 -4.06 -21.55 -4.08
CA ALA A 245 -3.69 -21.77 -5.47
C ALA A 245 -2.19 -22.03 -5.68
N SER A 246 -1.34 -21.88 -4.66
CA SER A 246 0.11 -21.83 -4.82
C SER A 246 0.72 -23.12 -5.38
N ASP A 247 0.20 -24.30 -4.99
CA ASP A 247 0.68 -25.58 -5.52
C ASP A 247 0.43 -25.70 -7.03
N ARG A 248 -0.79 -25.41 -7.48
CA ARG A 248 -1.16 -25.41 -8.90
C ARG A 248 -0.36 -24.39 -9.70
N LYS A 249 -0.16 -23.19 -9.15
CA LYS A 249 0.67 -22.15 -9.77
C LYS A 249 2.11 -22.64 -9.93
N PHE A 250 2.68 -23.24 -8.89
CA PHE A 250 4.03 -23.79 -8.94
C PHE A 250 4.17 -24.95 -9.93
N GLU A 251 3.22 -25.87 -9.99
CA GLU A 251 3.22 -26.96 -10.99
C GLU A 251 3.28 -26.42 -12.42
N GLN A 252 2.60 -25.30 -12.68
CA GLN A 252 2.56 -24.67 -14.00
C GLN A 252 3.86 -23.95 -14.36
N VAL A 253 4.43 -23.16 -13.44
CA VAL A 253 5.56 -22.26 -13.76
C VAL A 253 6.91 -22.76 -13.24
N GLY A 254 6.94 -23.48 -12.12
CA GLY A 254 8.15 -23.92 -11.42
C GLY A 254 9.14 -24.71 -12.28
N PRO A 255 8.69 -25.66 -13.13
CA PRO A 255 9.60 -26.38 -14.04
C PRO A 255 10.30 -25.50 -15.08
N LEU A 256 9.77 -24.30 -15.34
CA LEU A 256 10.25 -23.37 -16.37
C LEU A 256 11.22 -22.32 -15.81
N LEU A 257 11.38 -22.26 -14.48
CA LEU A 257 12.29 -21.35 -13.80
C LEU A 257 13.72 -21.90 -13.75
N GLU A 258 14.68 -21.01 -13.91
CA GLU A 258 16.12 -21.23 -13.73
C GLU A 258 16.55 -20.84 -12.30
N PRO A 259 17.42 -21.62 -11.64
CA PRO A 259 17.98 -21.26 -10.33
C PRO A 259 18.98 -20.11 -10.42
N GLY A 260 19.32 -19.50 -9.27
CA GLY A 260 20.14 -18.29 -9.18
C GLY A 260 19.36 -17.19 -8.44
N ARG A 261 19.15 -16.03 -9.06
CA ARG A 261 18.31 -14.96 -8.52
C ARG A 261 16.91 -15.03 -9.13
N VAL A 262 15.92 -15.40 -8.32
CA VAL A 262 14.52 -15.58 -8.73
C VAL A 262 13.67 -14.47 -8.14
N VAL A 263 12.92 -13.75 -8.97
CA VAL A 263 11.99 -12.72 -8.53
C VAL A 263 10.55 -13.09 -8.89
N ASP A 264 9.67 -13.07 -7.89
CA ASP A 264 8.23 -13.18 -8.04
C ASP A 264 7.62 -11.78 -7.91
N VAL A 265 7.09 -11.25 -9.01
CA VAL A 265 6.47 -9.91 -9.03
C VAL A 265 4.95 -10.09 -8.88
N GLY A 266 4.36 -9.36 -7.93
CA GLY A 266 3.01 -9.63 -7.45
C GLY A 266 2.98 -10.81 -6.49
N CYS A 267 3.98 -10.92 -5.61
CA CYS A 267 4.19 -12.12 -4.80
C CYS A 267 3.11 -12.33 -3.73
N ALA A 268 2.28 -11.33 -3.44
CA ALA A 268 1.32 -11.32 -2.35
C ALA A 268 2.00 -11.74 -1.02
N THR A 269 1.48 -12.79 -0.37
CA THR A 269 2.01 -13.35 0.89
C THR A 269 3.21 -14.29 0.69
N GLY A 270 3.76 -14.38 -0.53
CA GLY A 270 4.90 -15.22 -0.86
C GLY A 270 4.58 -16.71 -1.02
N GLY A 271 3.32 -17.08 -1.22
CA GLY A 271 2.88 -18.48 -1.35
C GLY A 271 3.61 -19.26 -2.46
N LEU A 272 3.83 -18.65 -3.65
CA LEU A 272 4.61 -19.27 -4.73
C LEU A 272 6.09 -19.43 -4.35
N LEU A 273 6.68 -18.40 -3.73
CA LEU A 273 8.06 -18.45 -3.24
C LEU A 273 8.27 -19.51 -2.16
N GLU A 274 7.26 -19.85 -1.37
CA GLU A 274 7.31 -20.97 -0.43
C GLU A 274 7.54 -22.30 -1.16
N ARG A 275 6.87 -22.52 -2.30
CA ARG A 275 7.02 -23.75 -3.10
C ARG A 275 8.35 -23.75 -3.83
N ILE A 276 8.78 -22.61 -4.36
CA ILE A 276 10.11 -22.45 -4.96
C ILE A 276 11.20 -22.73 -3.92
N ALA A 277 11.06 -22.20 -2.71
CA ALA A 277 12.01 -22.41 -1.61
C ALA A 277 12.09 -23.88 -1.16
N ALA A 278 11.00 -24.64 -1.30
CA ALA A 278 10.95 -26.06 -0.97
C ALA A 278 11.55 -26.97 -2.06
N ASP A 279 11.67 -26.50 -3.30
CA ASP A 279 12.25 -27.26 -4.40
C ASP A 279 13.79 -27.27 -4.31
N PRO A 280 14.45 -28.45 -4.20
CA PRO A 280 15.89 -28.56 -4.05
C PRO A 280 16.71 -27.88 -5.15
N ARG A 281 16.14 -27.65 -6.35
CA ARG A 281 16.80 -26.91 -7.43
C ARG A 281 17.15 -25.48 -7.03
N PHE A 282 16.40 -24.89 -6.10
CA PHE A 282 16.54 -23.50 -5.67
C PHE A 282 17.11 -23.34 -4.26
N ALA A 283 17.70 -24.40 -3.69
CA ALA A 283 18.25 -24.37 -2.32
C ALA A 283 19.32 -23.28 -2.12
N GLU A 284 20.12 -23.01 -3.15
CA GLU A 284 21.17 -21.97 -3.16
C GLU A 284 20.76 -20.69 -3.89
N SER A 285 19.48 -20.58 -4.29
CA SER A 285 18.97 -19.41 -4.99
C SER A 285 18.71 -18.25 -4.02
N ASP A 286 18.84 -17.02 -4.52
CA ASP A 286 18.31 -15.83 -3.87
C ASP A 286 16.88 -15.59 -4.35
N LEU A 287 15.93 -15.57 -3.42
CA LEU A 287 14.50 -15.45 -3.70
C LEU A 287 14.00 -14.05 -3.33
N PHE A 288 13.34 -13.38 -4.26
CA PHE A 288 12.80 -12.03 -4.06
C PHE A 288 11.30 -12.01 -4.32
N GLY A 289 10.51 -11.64 -3.32
CA GLY A 289 9.10 -11.32 -3.51
C GLY A 289 8.91 -9.83 -3.66
N VAL A 290 8.26 -9.39 -4.72
CA VAL A 290 7.96 -7.97 -4.97
C VAL A 290 6.45 -7.78 -4.95
N ASP A 291 5.98 -6.87 -4.11
CA ASP A 291 4.58 -6.46 -4.08
C ASP A 291 4.47 -4.98 -3.69
N ILE A 292 3.31 -4.40 -3.90
CA ILE A 292 3.02 -3.00 -3.58
C ILE A 292 2.22 -2.88 -2.27
N ALA A 293 1.43 -3.90 -1.94
CA ALA A 293 0.51 -3.89 -0.81
C ALA A 293 1.24 -4.22 0.50
N ARG A 294 1.28 -3.24 1.41
CA ARG A 294 1.92 -3.40 2.73
C ARG A 294 1.36 -4.62 3.51
N PRO A 295 0.03 -4.81 3.64
CA PRO A 295 -0.50 -5.92 4.44
C PRO A 295 -0.06 -7.31 3.94
N LEU A 296 0.11 -7.49 2.62
CA LEU A 296 0.54 -8.77 2.04
C LEU A 296 2.02 -9.04 2.33
N LEU A 297 2.86 -8.01 2.23
CA LEU A 297 4.28 -8.12 2.55
C LEU A 297 4.53 -8.30 4.05
N ASP A 298 3.74 -7.66 4.91
CA ASP A 298 3.81 -7.87 6.36
C ASP A 298 3.53 -9.35 6.73
N GLU A 299 2.56 -9.98 6.07
CA GLU A 299 2.28 -11.41 6.21
C GLU A 299 3.43 -12.28 5.67
N ALA A 300 4.00 -11.91 4.51
CA ALA A 300 5.15 -12.61 3.95
C ALA A 300 6.38 -12.57 4.89
N GLU A 301 6.65 -11.41 5.49
CA GLU A 301 7.70 -11.24 6.51
C GLU A 301 7.37 -12.02 7.80
N HIS A 302 6.10 -12.11 8.19
CA HIS A 302 5.68 -12.97 9.31
C HIS A 302 5.94 -14.46 9.04
N LYS A 303 5.60 -14.95 7.86
CA LYS A 303 5.91 -16.32 7.40
C LYS A 303 7.42 -16.58 7.43
N LYS A 304 8.22 -15.60 7.01
CA LYS A 304 9.69 -15.67 7.09
C LYS A 304 10.19 -15.73 8.53
N ALA A 305 9.70 -14.87 9.40
CA ALA A 305 10.09 -14.85 10.81
C ALA A 305 9.71 -16.14 11.56
N THR A 306 8.66 -16.83 11.12
CA THR A 306 8.19 -18.10 11.70
C THR A 306 8.83 -19.34 11.05
N GLY A 307 9.71 -19.16 10.06
CA GLY A 307 10.48 -20.26 9.44
C GLY A 307 9.69 -21.08 8.42
N VAL A 308 8.67 -20.50 7.80
CA VAL A 308 7.85 -21.19 6.76
C VAL A 308 8.67 -21.49 5.51
N PHE A 309 9.58 -20.60 5.11
CA PHE A 309 10.41 -20.79 3.91
C PHE A 309 11.61 -21.69 4.19
N ALA A 310 11.73 -22.78 3.43
CA ALA A 310 12.85 -23.72 3.56
C ALA A 310 14.20 -23.11 3.14
N ASN A 311 14.18 -22.12 2.22
CA ASN A 311 15.34 -21.36 1.80
C ASN A 311 15.47 -20.07 2.64
N PRO A 312 16.59 -19.85 3.37
CA PRO A 312 16.78 -18.66 4.18
C PRO A 312 17.12 -17.40 3.36
N ASN A 313 17.56 -17.55 2.11
CA ASN A 313 17.87 -16.47 1.18
C ASN A 313 16.60 -15.97 0.50
N ILE A 314 15.69 -15.41 1.29
CA ILE A 314 14.43 -14.83 0.82
C ILE A 314 14.25 -13.40 1.33
N TRP A 315 13.85 -12.50 0.45
CA TRP A 315 13.62 -11.08 0.76
C TRP A 315 12.33 -10.58 0.13
N PHE A 316 11.60 -9.76 0.87
CA PHE A 316 10.41 -9.09 0.38
C PHE A 316 10.69 -7.62 0.14
N VAL A 317 10.36 -7.16 -1.06
CA VAL A 317 10.65 -5.81 -1.54
C VAL A 317 9.33 -5.14 -1.85
N ARG A 318 9.09 -4.01 -1.18
CA ARG A 318 7.93 -3.17 -1.49
C ARG A 318 8.27 -2.22 -2.61
N ALA A 319 7.76 -2.48 -3.81
CA ALA A 319 8.03 -1.63 -4.96
C ALA A 319 6.93 -1.74 -6.03
N ASN A 320 6.65 -0.61 -6.67
CA ASN A 320 5.91 -0.61 -7.93
C ASN A 320 6.88 -0.70 -9.10
N ILE A 321 6.87 -1.85 -9.79
CA ILE A 321 7.70 -2.08 -10.97
C ILE A 321 7.32 -1.16 -12.15
N LEU A 322 6.16 -0.50 -12.09
CA LEU A 322 5.77 0.53 -13.06
C LEU A 322 6.45 1.89 -12.82
N SER A 323 6.98 2.13 -11.62
CA SER A 323 7.58 3.42 -11.24
C SER A 323 9.10 3.45 -11.40
N GLY A 324 9.77 2.29 -11.49
CA GLY A 324 11.22 2.24 -11.64
C GLY A 324 11.81 0.83 -11.60
N PRO A 325 13.14 0.71 -11.74
CA PRO A 325 13.83 -0.56 -11.63
C PRO A 325 13.77 -1.10 -10.20
N VAL A 326 13.21 -2.30 -10.02
CA VAL A 326 13.16 -2.99 -8.70
C VAL A 326 14.43 -3.80 -8.46
N MET A 327 15.01 -4.33 -9.53
CA MET A 327 16.20 -5.18 -9.49
C MET A 327 17.33 -4.55 -10.30
N PRO A 328 18.61 -4.77 -9.91
CA PRO A 328 19.74 -4.32 -10.70
C PRO A 328 19.71 -4.88 -12.13
N ALA A 329 20.21 -4.09 -13.09
CA ALA A 329 20.29 -4.49 -14.49
C ALA A 329 21.08 -5.79 -14.66
N ALA A 330 20.63 -6.65 -15.58
CA ALA A 330 21.24 -7.92 -15.96
C ALA A 330 21.65 -8.83 -14.78
N SER A 331 20.82 -8.89 -13.73
CA SER A 331 21.15 -9.57 -12.48
C SER A 331 20.18 -10.67 -12.07
N ILE A 332 19.09 -10.87 -12.81
CA ILE A 332 18.02 -11.83 -12.48
C ILE A 332 18.05 -13.03 -13.42
N ASP A 333 18.08 -14.24 -12.87
CA ASP A 333 18.03 -15.51 -13.60
C ASP A 333 16.61 -15.83 -14.06
N SER A 334 15.64 -15.67 -13.16
CA SER A 334 14.23 -15.92 -13.42
C SER A 334 13.34 -14.83 -12.86
N THR A 335 12.48 -14.28 -13.70
CA THR A 335 11.34 -13.46 -13.29
C THR A 335 10.08 -14.29 -13.48
N VAL A 336 9.19 -14.30 -12.49
CA VAL A 336 7.89 -14.94 -12.57
C VAL A 336 6.78 -13.95 -12.24
N THR A 337 5.70 -14.00 -13.02
CA THR A 337 4.47 -13.26 -12.79
C THR A 337 3.28 -14.19 -12.97
N VAL A 338 2.39 -14.24 -11.98
CA VAL A 338 1.19 -15.07 -12.07
C VAL A 338 -0.04 -14.26 -11.64
N ALA A 339 -0.97 -14.06 -12.58
CA ALA A 339 -2.17 -13.25 -12.37
C ALA A 339 -1.83 -11.82 -11.88
N LEU A 340 -1.02 -11.10 -12.65
CA LEU A 340 -0.56 -9.74 -12.33
C LEU A 340 -0.60 -8.80 -13.54
N THR A 341 -0.26 -9.30 -14.72
CA THR A 341 -0.07 -8.47 -15.91
C THR A 341 -1.37 -7.87 -16.44
N HIS A 342 -2.52 -8.48 -16.12
CA HIS A 342 -3.83 -7.84 -16.33
C HIS A 342 -4.06 -6.67 -15.37
N GLU A 343 -3.57 -6.72 -14.11
CA GLU A 343 -3.62 -5.57 -13.19
C GLU A 343 -2.74 -4.42 -13.72
N VAL A 344 -1.55 -4.73 -14.23
CA VAL A 344 -0.67 -3.73 -14.90
C VAL A 344 -1.39 -3.06 -16.07
N PHE A 345 -2.10 -3.84 -16.89
CA PHE A 345 -2.90 -3.30 -17.98
C PHE A 345 -4.03 -2.41 -17.46
N SER A 346 -4.73 -2.84 -16.40
CA SER A 346 -6.00 -2.24 -15.97
C SER A 346 -5.85 -0.99 -15.13
N TYR A 347 -4.87 -0.95 -14.23
CA TYR A 347 -4.61 0.19 -13.35
C TYR A 347 -3.63 1.21 -13.97
N GLY A 348 -2.99 0.84 -15.07
CA GLY A 348 -2.05 1.69 -15.82
C GLY A 348 -2.66 2.35 -17.05
N ALA A 349 -1.80 2.75 -17.98
CA ALA A 349 -2.15 3.27 -19.30
C ALA A 349 -2.44 2.16 -20.33
N GLY A 350 -3.01 1.03 -19.89
CA GLY A 350 -3.29 -0.12 -20.75
C GLY A 350 -2.02 -0.81 -21.25
N ARG A 351 -2.02 -1.18 -22.53
CA ARG A 351 -0.92 -1.87 -23.21
C ARG A 351 0.44 -1.15 -23.05
N ALA A 352 0.46 0.18 -23.02
CA ALA A 352 1.69 0.95 -22.91
C ALA A 352 2.48 0.63 -21.63
N ASP A 353 1.79 0.38 -20.51
CA ASP A 353 2.42 0.02 -19.25
C ASP A 353 2.86 -1.44 -19.20
N VAL A 354 2.13 -2.35 -19.87
CA VAL A 354 2.59 -3.74 -20.06
C VAL A 354 3.88 -3.77 -20.89
N GLU A 355 3.98 -2.94 -21.93
CA GLU A 355 5.21 -2.80 -22.73
C GLU A 355 6.36 -2.19 -21.92
N ALA A 356 6.09 -1.17 -21.09
CA ALA A 356 7.08 -0.60 -20.18
C ALA A 356 7.55 -1.63 -19.15
N PHE A 357 6.62 -2.41 -18.60
CA PHE A 357 6.91 -3.51 -17.69
C PHE A 357 7.82 -4.56 -18.35
N ALA A 358 7.46 -5.01 -19.56
CA ALA A 358 8.25 -5.98 -20.31
C ALA A 358 9.70 -5.49 -20.57
N ARG A 359 9.88 -4.21 -20.92
CA ARG A 359 11.22 -3.61 -21.09
C ARG A 359 12.03 -3.63 -19.80
N ARG A 360 11.43 -3.29 -18.66
CA ARG A 360 12.11 -3.31 -17.35
C ARG A 360 12.48 -4.73 -16.92
N VAL A 361 11.59 -5.69 -17.17
CA VAL A 361 11.90 -7.11 -16.92
C VAL A 361 13.05 -7.56 -17.81
N HIS A 362 13.07 -7.18 -19.09
CA HIS A 362 14.20 -7.46 -19.98
C HIS A 362 15.51 -6.84 -19.45
N GLU A 363 15.48 -5.58 -19.01
CA GLU A 363 16.65 -4.86 -18.48
C GLU A 363 17.27 -5.56 -17.27
N HIS A 364 16.48 -6.01 -16.30
CA HIS A 364 17.00 -6.71 -15.12
C HIS A 364 17.37 -8.17 -15.37
N THR A 365 16.84 -8.80 -16.43
CA THR A 365 17.07 -10.23 -16.70
C THR A 365 18.49 -10.40 -17.21
N ARG A 366 19.30 -11.30 -16.64
CA ARG A 366 20.65 -11.56 -17.17
C ARG A 366 20.58 -12.17 -18.57
N VAL A 367 21.69 -12.13 -19.30
CA VAL A 367 21.81 -12.88 -20.56
C VAL A 367 21.53 -14.37 -20.31
N GLY A 368 20.66 -14.97 -21.13
CA GLY A 368 20.19 -16.35 -20.96
C GLY A 368 19.19 -16.56 -19.81
N GLY A 369 18.80 -15.51 -19.09
CA GLY A 369 17.73 -15.58 -18.09
C GLY A 369 16.34 -15.65 -18.72
N VAL A 370 15.32 -15.88 -17.90
CA VAL A 370 13.95 -16.12 -18.33
C VAL A 370 12.93 -15.27 -17.59
N TRP A 371 11.90 -14.83 -18.29
CA TRP A 371 10.65 -14.37 -17.70
C TRP A 371 9.54 -15.37 -18.02
N VAL A 372 8.93 -15.94 -16.99
CA VAL A 372 7.76 -16.82 -17.08
C VAL A 372 6.53 -16.04 -16.62
N ASN A 373 5.58 -15.78 -17.53
CA ASN A 373 4.31 -15.14 -17.20
C ASN A 373 3.15 -16.13 -17.37
N SER A 374 2.26 -16.22 -16.39
CA SER A 374 0.99 -16.93 -16.52
C SER A 374 -0.16 -16.02 -16.14
N ASP A 375 -1.08 -15.77 -17.07
CA ASP A 375 -2.15 -14.81 -16.82
C ASP A 375 -3.42 -15.11 -17.64
N VAL A 376 -4.49 -14.34 -17.38
CA VAL A 376 -5.69 -14.28 -18.22
C VAL A 376 -5.37 -13.69 -19.59
N LEU A 377 -6.21 -14.01 -20.58
CA LEU A 377 -5.97 -13.68 -21.97
C LEU A 377 -7.29 -13.43 -22.71
N GLY A 378 -7.31 -12.40 -23.55
CA GLY A 378 -8.38 -12.14 -24.49
C GLY A 378 -8.44 -13.16 -25.64
N PRO A 379 -9.62 -13.38 -26.22
CA PRO A 379 -9.79 -14.34 -27.29
C PRO A 379 -9.10 -13.89 -28.58
N ASP A 380 -8.71 -14.85 -29.42
CA ASP A 380 -8.35 -14.55 -30.80
C ASP A 380 -9.55 -13.93 -31.54
N GLN A 381 -9.27 -12.97 -32.43
CA GLN A 381 -10.29 -12.22 -33.17
C GLN A 381 -11.32 -11.55 -32.23
N PRO A 382 -10.88 -10.67 -31.31
CA PRO A 382 -11.76 -10.08 -30.30
C PRO A 382 -12.93 -9.31 -30.91
N ASP A 383 -12.75 -8.72 -32.09
CA ASP A 383 -13.80 -7.96 -32.80
C ASP A 383 -14.81 -8.84 -33.55
N ARG A 384 -14.68 -10.18 -33.52
CA ARG A 384 -15.68 -11.08 -34.10
C ARG A 384 -17.02 -10.85 -33.41
N VAL A 385 -18.06 -10.56 -34.19
CA VAL A 385 -19.41 -10.40 -33.65
C VAL A 385 -20.02 -11.77 -33.37
N VAL A 386 -20.48 -11.96 -32.13
CA VAL A 386 -21.10 -13.20 -31.65
C VAL A 386 -22.45 -12.91 -31.02
N ARG A 387 -23.26 -13.96 -30.88
CA ARG A 387 -24.45 -13.95 -30.04
C ARG A 387 -24.19 -14.77 -28.79
N LEU A 388 -24.27 -14.12 -27.64
CA LEU A 388 -24.16 -14.73 -26.31
C LEU A 388 -25.57 -14.90 -25.75
N THR A 389 -25.98 -16.15 -25.57
CA THR A 389 -27.26 -16.47 -24.93
C THR A 389 -27.01 -16.85 -23.48
N LEU A 390 -27.67 -16.16 -22.54
CA LEU A 390 -27.47 -16.27 -21.10
C LEU A 390 -28.70 -16.84 -20.40
N ARG A 391 -28.47 -17.51 -19.26
CA ARG A 391 -29.54 -17.94 -18.36
C ARG A 391 -30.20 -16.78 -17.64
N THR A 392 -31.49 -16.97 -17.39
CA THR A 392 -32.36 -16.02 -16.66
C THR A 392 -33.04 -16.65 -15.46
N ASP A 393 -32.92 -17.97 -15.30
CA ASP A 393 -33.56 -18.80 -14.26
C ASP A 393 -32.66 -19.05 -13.05
N ASP A 394 -31.45 -18.51 -13.06
CA ASP A 394 -30.43 -18.62 -12.00
C ASP A 394 -30.34 -17.36 -11.12
N GLY A 395 -31.35 -16.48 -11.18
CA GLY A 395 -31.47 -15.30 -10.31
C GLY A 395 -32.41 -14.24 -10.87
N ALA A 396 -32.35 -13.02 -10.33
CA ALA A 396 -33.13 -11.89 -10.81
C ALA A 396 -32.52 -11.29 -12.09
N THR A 397 -33.36 -10.99 -13.08
CA THR A 397 -32.96 -10.31 -14.33
C THR A 397 -33.60 -8.91 -14.38
N PRO A 398 -33.00 -7.90 -13.75
CA PRO A 398 -33.54 -6.55 -13.79
C PRO A 398 -33.46 -5.97 -15.22
N VAL A 399 -34.36 -5.04 -15.53
CA VAL A 399 -34.35 -4.32 -16.82
C VAL A 399 -33.23 -3.28 -16.83
N GLU A 400 -32.95 -2.67 -15.68
CA GLU A 400 -31.96 -1.61 -15.50
C GLU A 400 -30.98 -1.97 -14.38
N PRO A 401 -29.71 -1.54 -14.46
CA PRO A 401 -28.70 -1.79 -13.43
C PRO A 401 -28.97 -0.94 -12.17
N HIS A 402 -28.45 -1.40 -11.03
CA HIS A 402 -28.35 -0.57 -9.83
C HIS A 402 -27.18 0.42 -10.00
N ARG A 403 -27.47 1.73 -9.91
CA ARG A 403 -26.49 2.78 -10.23
C ARG A 403 -25.60 3.20 -9.07
N GLU A 404 -26.08 3.03 -7.84
CA GLU A 404 -25.42 3.52 -6.62
C GLU A 404 -24.78 2.35 -5.83
N LEU A 405 -24.05 1.45 -6.50
CA LEU A 405 -23.38 0.35 -5.79
C LEU A 405 -22.17 0.82 -4.97
N ASP A 406 -21.53 1.92 -5.36
CA ASP A 406 -20.35 2.46 -4.66
C ASP A 406 -20.68 2.97 -3.24
N ASP A 407 -21.95 3.27 -2.97
CA ASP A 407 -22.44 3.75 -1.67
C ASP A 407 -22.76 2.63 -0.67
N LEU A 408 -22.74 1.37 -1.13
CA LEU A 408 -23.09 0.21 -0.32
C LEU A 408 -21.86 -0.41 0.36
N ALA A 409 -22.07 -1.09 1.48
CA ALA A 409 -21.00 -1.89 2.06
C ALA A 409 -20.65 -3.06 1.13
N PRO A 410 -19.38 -3.53 1.09
CA PRO A 410 -18.96 -4.61 0.19
C PRO A 410 -19.84 -5.88 0.26
N ALA A 411 -20.26 -6.27 1.46
CA ALA A 411 -21.14 -7.43 1.66
C ALA A 411 -22.55 -7.23 1.06
N GLU A 412 -23.05 -5.99 1.02
CA GLU A 412 -24.34 -5.66 0.41
C GLU A 412 -24.24 -5.67 -1.12
N VAL A 413 -23.12 -5.18 -1.68
CA VAL A 413 -22.80 -5.29 -3.11
C VAL A 413 -22.73 -6.76 -3.52
N ALA A 414 -21.99 -7.59 -2.79
CA ALA A 414 -21.86 -9.02 -3.06
C ALA A 414 -23.23 -9.70 -3.05
N ALA A 415 -24.02 -9.51 -2.00
CA ALA A 415 -25.36 -10.09 -1.88
C ALA A 415 -26.30 -9.66 -3.03
N TYR A 416 -26.23 -8.40 -3.46
CA TYR A 416 -27.00 -7.91 -4.60
C TYR A 416 -26.59 -8.64 -5.89
N VAL A 417 -25.29 -8.67 -6.21
CA VAL A 417 -24.77 -9.28 -7.44
C VAL A 417 -24.99 -10.80 -7.46
N GLU A 418 -24.84 -11.48 -6.32
CA GLU A 418 -25.14 -12.90 -6.17
C GLU A 418 -26.60 -13.22 -6.48
N GLY A 419 -27.52 -12.32 -6.09
CA GLY A 419 -28.96 -12.46 -6.36
C GLY A 419 -29.36 -12.26 -7.82
N LEU A 420 -28.46 -11.78 -8.68
CA LEU A 420 -28.72 -11.60 -10.11
C LEU A 420 -28.52 -12.91 -10.88
N SER A 421 -29.38 -13.14 -11.89
CA SER A 421 -29.17 -14.17 -12.90
C SER A 421 -27.92 -13.87 -13.71
N THR A 422 -27.42 -14.84 -14.47
CA THR A 422 -26.30 -14.59 -15.39
C THR A 422 -26.64 -13.45 -16.38
N ALA A 423 -27.85 -13.40 -16.92
CA ALA A 423 -28.30 -12.29 -17.75
C ALA A 423 -28.41 -10.95 -16.98
N GLY A 424 -28.86 -10.99 -15.72
CA GLY A 424 -28.95 -9.81 -14.85
C GLY A 424 -27.57 -9.23 -14.53
N ARG A 425 -26.57 -10.09 -14.33
CA ARG A 425 -25.18 -9.66 -14.14
C ARG A 425 -24.61 -8.98 -15.37
N LEU A 426 -24.98 -9.40 -16.59
CA LEU A 426 -24.56 -8.68 -17.81
C LEU A 426 -25.13 -7.26 -17.83
N VAL A 427 -26.39 -7.06 -17.41
CA VAL A 427 -26.99 -5.73 -17.32
C VAL A 427 -26.23 -4.85 -16.33
N GLN A 428 -25.90 -5.38 -15.15
CA GLN A 428 -25.08 -4.67 -14.17
C GLN A 428 -23.66 -4.39 -14.68
N PHE A 429 -23.02 -5.39 -15.31
CA PHE A 429 -21.66 -5.30 -15.83
C PHE A 429 -21.54 -4.24 -16.93
N ALA A 430 -22.53 -4.18 -17.84
CA ALA A 430 -22.58 -3.18 -18.90
C ALA A 430 -22.63 -1.73 -18.38
N HIS A 431 -23.04 -1.53 -17.13
CA HIS A 431 -22.99 -0.24 -16.45
C HIS A 431 -21.66 -0.02 -15.71
N ASP A 432 -21.24 -0.99 -14.91
CA ASP A 432 -20.11 -0.81 -14.00
C ASP A 432 -18.77 -0.89 -14.71
N PHE A 433 -18.58 -1.88 -15.60
CA PHE A 433 -17.27 -2.12 -16.22
C PHE A 433 -16.77 -0.93 -17.04
N PRO A 434 -17.55 -0.30 -17.94
CA PRO A 434 -17.05 0.87 -18.68
C PRO A 434 -16.76 2.08 -17.80
N ARG A 435 -17.55 2.25 -16.74
CA ARG A 435 -17.40 3.34 -15.79
C ARG A 435 -16.14 3.19 -14.95
N LEU A 436 -15.83 1.97 -14.52
CA LEU A 436 -14.73 1.67 -13.59
C LEU A 436 -13.41 1.40 -14.32
N SER A 437 -13.42 0.56 -15.36
CA SER A 437 -12.21 0.23 -16.14
C SER A 437 -11.81 1.33 -17.15
N GLY A 438 -12.77 2.18 -17.56
CA GLY A 438 -12.59 3.09 -18.69
C GLY A 438 -12.62 2.41 -20.07
N THR A 439 -12.80 1.09 -20.14
CA THR A 439 -12.87 0.32 -21.39
C THR A 439 -14.27 0.35 -21.97
N ALA A 440 -14.39 0.52 -23.29
CA ALA A 440 -15.68 0.47 -23.95
C ALA A 440 -16.28 -0.94 -23.89
N PHE A 441 -17.56 -1.04 -23.57
CA PHE A 441 -18.34 -2.28 -23.60
C PHE A 441 -19.66 -2.04 -24.34
N GLY A 442 -20.03 -2.97 -25.22
CA GLY A 442 -21.28 -2.87 -25.97
C GLY A 442 -21.97 -4.22 -26.09
N ALA A 443 -23.21 -4.30 -25.62
CA ALA A 443 -24.06 -5.47 -25.78
C ALA A 443 -25.46 -5.06 -26.22
N GLU A 444 -25.89 -5.52 -27.40
CA GLU A 444 -27.23 -5.27 -27.93
C GLU A 444 -28.13 -6.48 -27.65
N ARG A 445 -29.19 -6.29 -26.85
CA ARG A 445 -30.16 -7.37 -26.61
C ARG A 445 -30.99 -7.61 -27.87
N LEU A 446 -30.99 -8.86 -28.35
CA LEU A 446 -31.78 -9.26 -29.52
C LEU A 446 -33.19 -9.68 -29.10
N PRO A 447 -34.22 -9.34 -29.89
CA PRO A 447 -35.54 -9.94 -29.73
C PRO A 447 -35.50 -11.41 -30.14
N THR A 448 -36.00 -12.29 -29.28
CA THR A 448 -36.11 -13.73 -29.52
C THR A 448 -37.56 -14.18 -29.30
N ASP A 449 -38.04 -15.10 -30.14
CA ASP A 449 -39.44 -15.57 -30.07
C ASP A 449 -39.72 -16.37 -28.79
N ASP A 450 -38.69 -16.98 -28.20
CA ASP A 450 -38.74 -17.76 -26.95
C ASP A 450 -38.44 -16.92 -25.69
N GLY A 451 -38.14 -15.63 -25.85
CA GLY A 451 -37.77 -14.75 -24.74
C GLY A 451 -36.38 -14.98 -24.17
N ALA A 452 -35.54 -15.82 -24.79
CA ALA A 452 -34.17 -16.07 -24.34
C ALA A 452 -33.35 -14.77 -24.26
N ALA A 453 -32.56 -14.62 -23.20
CA ALA A 453 -31.66 -13.47 -23.03
C ALA A 453 -30.43 -13.60 -23.94
N THR A 454 -30.59 -13.22 -25.21
CA THR A 454 -29.53 -13.25 -26.23
C THR A 454 -29.03 -11.85 -26.53
N TYR A 455 -27.71 -11.69 -26.53
CA TYR A 455 -27.04 -10.42 -26.78
C TYR A 455 -26.08 -10.55 -27.95
N GLN A 456 -26.07 -9.56 -28.82
CA GLN A 456 -25.08 -9.40 -29.88
C GLN A 456 -23.97 -8.45 -29.41
N LEU A 457 -22.73 -8.90 -29.46
CA LEU A 457 -21.56 -8.18 -28.96
C LEU A 457 -20.28 -8.72 -29.60
N ARG A 458 -19.16 -8.04 -29.38
CA ARG A 458 -17.84 -8.54 -29.79
C ARG A 458 -17.46 -9.73 -28.92
N LEU A 459 -16.71 -10.68 -29.48
CA LEU A 459 -16.23 -11.85 -28.75
C LEU A 459 -15.36 -11.45 -27.55
N GLY A 460 -14.55 -10.39 -27.70
CA GLY A 460 -13.80 -9.80 -26.60
C GLY A 460 -14.71 -9.38 -25.44
N ASP A 461 -15.77 -8.60 -25.72
CA ASP A 461 -16.71 -8.14 -24.70
C ASP A 461 -17.49 -9.30 -24.06
N ALA A 462 -17.88 -10.31 -24.86
CA ALA A 462 -18.51 -11.51 -24.35
C ALA A 462 -17.59 -12.26 -23.36
N MET A 463 -16.32 -12.41 -23.71
CA MET A 463 -15.36 -13.11 -22.86
C MET A 463 -15.00 -12.29 -21.63
N GLU A 464 -14.86 -10.97 -21.74
CA GLU A 464 -14.64 -10.05 -20.62
C GLU A 464 -15.73 -10.25 -19.56
N PHE A 465 -17.00 -10.18 -19.96
CA PHE A 465 -18.11 -10.45 -19.04
C PHE A 465 -18.05 -11.88 -18.47
N MET A 466 -17.86 -12.90 -19.32
CA MET A 466 -17.90 -14.28 -18.88
C MET A 466 -16.77 -14.63 -17.89
N THR A 467 -15.60 -14.02 -18.02
CA THR A 467 -14.47 -14.21 -17.10
C THR A 467 -14.63 -13.43 -15.79
N THR A 468 -15.46 -12.38 -15.76
CA THR A 468 -15.61 -11.51 -14.58
C THR A 468 -16.89 -11.76 -13.77
N LYS A 469 -17.96 -12.29 -14.40
CA LYS A 469 -19.31 -12.42 -13.80
C LYS A 469 -19.41 -13.18 -12.47
N ASP A 470 -18.37 -13.94 -12.14
CA ASP A 470 -18.34 -14.90 -11.05
C ASP A 470 -17.75 -14.33 -9.76
N TYR A 471 -17.17 -13.13 -9.81
CA TYR A 471 -16.51 -12.48 -8.68
C TYR A 471 -17.44 -11.51 -7.95
N ALA A 472 -18.56 -12.01 -7.42
CA ALA A 472 -19.54 -11.17 -6.74
C ALA A 472 -18.98 -10.48 -5.49
N ASP A 473 -18.13 -11.17 -4.72
CA ASP A 473 -17.51 -10.65 -3.48
C ASP A 473 -16.60 -9.43 -3.71
N ASN A 474 -16.04 -9.29 -4.91
CA ASN A 474 -15.13 -8.20 -5.28
C ASN A 474 -15.61 -7.43 -6.52
N TRP A 475 -16.92 -7.48 -6.83
CA TRP A 475 -17.49 -7.04 -8.11
C TRP A 475 -16.96 -5.69 -8.61
N LEU A 476 -16.98 -4.65 -7.77
CA LEU A 476 -16.52 -3.32 -8.16
C LEU A 476 -15.02 -3.26 -8.43
N SER A 477 -14.20 -4.01 -7.68
CA SER A 477 -12.76 -4.10 -7.94
C SER A 477 -12.51 -4.81 -9.28
N GLU A 478 -13.21 -5.91 -9.52
CA GLU A 478 -13.04 -6.75 -10.71
C GLU A 478 -13.57 -6.05 -11.96
N CYS A 479 -14.61 -5.21 -11.84
CA CYS A 479 -15.07 -4.34 -12.94
C CYS A 479 -14.10 -3.21 -13.30
N HIS A 480 -13.08 -2.96 -12.47
CA HIS A 480 -11.97 -2.08 -12.81
C HIS A 480 -10.91 -2.81 -13.66
N GLU A 481 -10.90 -4.14 -13.65
CA GLU A 481 -9.90 -4.97 -14.31
C GLU A 481 -10.38 -5.46 -15.67
N SER A 482 -9.50 -5.37 -16.68
CA SER A 482 -9.74 -5.87 -18.05
C SER A 482 -8.94 -7.15 -18.29
N PHE A 483 -9.62 -8.30 -18.25
CA PHE A 483 -9.01 -9.62 -18.39
C PHE A 483 -8.72 -9.95 -19.86
N CYS A 484 -9.50 -9.40 -20.79
CA CYS A 484 -9.37 -9.66 -22.22
C CYS A 484 -8.62 -8.54 -22.97
N GLY A 485 -7.85 -7.70 -22.26
CA GLY A 485 -7.15 -6.54 -22.83
C GLY A 485 -6.05 -6.86 -23.85
N LEU A 486 -5.47 -8.07 -23.80
CA LEU A 486 -4.43 -8.52 -24.75
C LEU A 486 -4.75 -9.89 -25.33
N THR A 487 -4.44 -10.08 -26.61
CA THR A 487 -4.43 -11.39 -27.27
C THR A 487 -3.03 -12.04 -27.19
N PHE A 488 -2.91 -13.30 -27.60
CA PHE A 488 -1.58 -13.93 -27.65
C PHE A 488 -0.66 -13.28 -28.70
N ALA A 489 -1.23 -12.78 -29.80
CA ALA A 489 -0.48 -12.03 -30.80
C ALA A 489 0.09 -10.73 -30.21
N ASP A 490 -0.66 -10.06 -29.34
CA ASP A 490 -0.19 -8.88 -28.61
C ASP A 490 0.96 -9.25 -27.68
N TRP A 491 0.82 -10.32 -26.87
CA TRP A 491 1.89 -10.80 -26.00
C TRP A 491 3.19 -11.12 -26.76
N ARG A 492 3.09 -11.78 -27.91
CA ARG A 492 4.26 -12.04 -28.77
C ARG A 492 4.94 -10.73 -29.18
N THR A 493 4.15 -9.73 -29.57
CA THR A 493 4.66 -8.42 -29.98
C THR A 493 5.33 -7.71 -28.80
N VAL A 494 4.62 -7.57 -27.67
CA VAL A 494 5.13 -6.94 -26.44
C VAL A 494 6.48 -7.52 -26.02
N LEU A 495 6.60 -8.85 -25.99
CA LEU A 495 7.81 -9.53 -25.54
C LEU A 495 8.96 -9.43 -26.54
N THR A 496 8.68 -9.58 -27.83
CA THR A 496 9.73 -9.50 -28.86
C THR A 496 10.24 -8.07 -29.05
N ASP A 497 9.35 -7.07 -28.99
CA ASP A 497 9.73 -5.64 -29.03
C ASP A 497 10.55 -5.23 -27.80
N ALA A 498 10.32 -5.87 -26.64
CA ALA A 498 11.14 -5.68 -25.45
C ALA A 498 12.54 -6.32 -25.56
N GLY A 499 12.79 -7.17 -26.56
CA GLY A 499 14.09 -7.82 -26.81
C GLY A 499 14.17 -9.30 -26.41
N PHE A 500 13.06 -9.92 -25.98
CA PHE A 500 13.04 -11.34 -25.65
C PHE A 500 12.88 -12.24 -26.89
N THR A 501 13.36 -13.48 -26.76
CA THR A 501 12.98 -14.58 -27.64
C THR A 501 11.98 -15.49 -26.91
N LEU A 502 10.83 -15.77 -27.51
CA LEU A 502 9.85 -16.68 -26.92
C LEU A 502 10.26 -18.13 -27.15
N ASP A 503 10.21 -18.91 -26.07
CA ASP A 503 10.34 -20.36 -26.13
C ASP A 503 9.08 -20.98 -26.79
N PRO A 504 9.22 -22.07 -27.57
CA PRO A 504 8.10 -22.75 -28.22
C PRO A 504 7.00 -23.26 -27.28
N THR A 505 7.30 -23.41 -25.99
CA THR A 505 6.31 -23.76 -24.95
C THR A 505 5.33 -22.63 -24.65
N SER A 506 5.63 -21.40 -25.08
CA SER A 506 4.72 -20.26 -24.93
C SER A 506 3.46 -20.44 -25.76
N GLY A 507 2.29 -20.21 -25.16
CA GLY A 507 1.03 -20.39 -25.85
C GLY A 507 -0.18 -19.90 -25.08
N ALA A 508 -1.24 -19.64 -25.82
CA ALA A 508 -2.59 -19.49 -25.26
C ALA A 508 -3.19 -20.87 -24.99
N TRP A 509 -3.98 -20.97 -23.93
CA TRP A 509 -4.74 -22.17 -23.61
C TRP A 509 -6.12 -21.80 -23.06
N ARG A 510 -7.05 -22.74 -23.16
CA ARG A 510 -8.38 -22.63 -22.57
C ARG A 510 -8.38 -23.35 -21.23
N ASN A 511 -8.82 -22.66 -20.18
CA ASN A 511 -9.17 -23.32 -18.93
C ASN A 511 -10.45 -24.15 -19.11
N ASP A 512 -10.28 -25.44 -19.35
CA ASP A 512 -11.40 -26.37 -19.57
C ASP A 512 -12.32 -26.49 -18.35
N TRP A 513 -11.77 -26.40 -17.13
CA TRP A 513 -12.58 -26.42 -15.93
C TRP A 513 -13.54 -25.22 -15.89
N LEU A 514 -13.04 -24.02 -16.22
CA LEU A 514 -13.85 -22.81 -16.33
C LEU A 514 -14.93 -22.96 -17.41
N ALA A 515 -14.56 -23.45 -18.59
CA ALA A 515 -15.48 -23.66 -19.70
C ALA A 515 -16.61 -24.66 -19.37
N GLU A 516 -16.28 -25.74 -18.67
CA GLU A 516 -17.22 -26.81 -18.29
C GLU A 516 -18.11 -26.41 -17.11
N HIS A 517 -17.54 -25.76 -16.08
CA HIS A 517 -18.22 -25.57 -14.80
C HIS A 517 -18.77 -24.15 -14.60
N ARG A 518 -18.22 -23.15 -15.30
CA ARG A 518 -18.58 -21.74 -15.10
C ARG A 518 -19.21 -21.09 -16.32
N PHE A 519 -18.93 -21.57 -17.53
CA PHE A 519 -19.46 -20.99 -18.77
C PHE A 519 -20.62 -21.78 -19.37
N SER A 520 -20.35 -23.00 -19.84
CA SER A 520 -21.34 -23.86 -20.51
C SER A 520 -22.64 -24.09 -19.72
N PRO A 521 -22.64 -24.17 -18.38
CA PRO A 521 -23.88 -24.35 -17.61
C PRO A 521 -24.81 -23.14 -17.60
N VAL A 522 -24.31 -21.95 -17.99
CA VAL A 522 -25.03 -20.68 -17.88
C VAL A 522 -25.10 -19.85 -19.15
N ALA A 523 -24.33 -20.23 -20.17
CA ALA A 523 -24.25 -19.48 -21.40
C ALA A 523 -23.94 -20.37 -22.61
N SER A 524 -24.19 -19.84 -23.80
CA SER A 524 -23.71 -20.41 -25.07
C SER A 524 -23.33 -19.30 -26.05
N LEU A 525 -22.38 -19.61 -26.94
CA LEU A 525 -21.95 -18.72 -28.02
C LEU A 525 -22.39 -19.26 -29.37
N THR A 526 -22.88 -18.36 -30.23
CA THR A 526 -23.10 -18.63 -31.65
C THR A 526 -22.50 -17.53 -32.50
N ASP A 527 -22.09 -17.87 -33.71
CA ASP A 527 -21.62 -16.90 -34.69
C ASP A 527 -22.79 -16.03 -35.18
N ALA A 528 -22.64 -14.70 -35.14
CA ALA A 528 -23.76 -13.81 -35.47
C ALA A 528 -24.16 -13.87 -36.96
N GLY A 529 -23.23 -14.19 -37.86
CA GLY A 529 -23.48 -14.26 -39.30
C GLY A 529 -24.08 -15.58 -39.77
N THR A 530 -23.66 -16.69 -39.17
CA THR A 530 -24.05 -18.04 -39.59
C THR A 530 -25.02 -18.74 -38.64
N GLY A 531 -25.13 -18.29 -37.39
CA GLY A 531 -25.90 -18.95 -36.34
C GLY A 531 -25.28 -20.26 -35.84
N ALA A 532 -24.09 -20.62 -36.33
CA ALA A 532 -23.42 -21.85 -35.92
C ALA A 532 -22.94 -21.74 -34.46
N PRO A 533 -23.08 -22.81 -33.64
CA PRO A 533 -22.49 -22.86 -32.31
C PRO A 533 -20.97 -22.64 -32.35
N LEU A 534 -20.45 -21.88 -31.39
CA LEU A 534 -19.03 -21.63 -31.21
C LEU A 534 -18.52 -22.27 -29.92
N PRO A 535 -17.34 -22.90 -29.94
CA PRO A 535 -16.69 -23.31 -28.72
C PRO A 535 -16.23 -22.09 -27.93
N TRP A 536 -16.09 -22.25 -26.61
CA TRP A 536 -15.40 -21.25 -25.78
C TRP A 536 -13.94 -21.10 -26.24
N PRO A 537 -13.45 -19.86 -26.41
CA PRO A 537 -12.09 -19.59 -26.86
C PRO A 537 -11.06 -19.84 -25.75
N VAL A 538 -9.78 -19.56 -26.05
CA VAL A 538 -8.71 -19.47 -25.06
C VAL A 538 -9.05 -18.42 -24.00
N THR A 539 -8.54 -18.63 -22.78
CA THR A 539 -8.81 -17.74 -21.64
C THR A 539 -7.57 -17.34 -20.87
N HIS A 540 -6.45 -18.01 -21.12
CA HIS A 540 -5.20 -17.82 -20.41
C HIS A 540 -4.00 -17.90 -21.35
N VAL A 541 -2.89 -17.36 -20.88
CA VAL A 541 -1.60 -17.42 -21.55
C VAL A 541 -0.54 -17.94 -20.59
N LEU A 542 0.41 -18.68 -21.15
CA LEU A 542 1.70 -18.94 -20.55
C LEU A 542 2.77 -18.44 -21.53
N THR A 543 3.62 -17.51 -21.10
CA THR A 543 4.79 -17.10 -21.89
C THR A 543 6.08 -17.45 -21.16
N VAL A 544 7.05 -17.92 -21.93
CA VAL A 544 8.41 -18.21 -21.48
C VAL A 544 9.34 -17.42 -22.39
N ALA A 545 9.75 -16.25 -21.92
CA ALA A 545 10.52 -15.27 -22.66
C ALA A 545 11.98 -15.28 -22.20
N ARG A 546 12.91 -15.68 -23.07
CA ARG A 546 14.34 -15.77 -22.76
C ARG A 546 15.11 -14.57 -23.30
N ARG A 547 16.00 -14.00 -22.47
CA ARG A 547 16.92 -12.97 -22.94
C ARG A 547 18.01 -13.63 -23.80
N PRO A 548 18.16 -13.26 -25.08
CA PRO A 548 19.05 -13.96 -26.01
C PRO A 548 20.53 -13.86 -25.60
N LEU A 549 21.33 -14.85 -26.02
CA LEU A 549 22.75 -14.99 -25.65
C LEU A 549 23.71 -13.96 -26.30
N GLY A 550 23.22 -13.15 -27.24
CA GLY A 550 24.03 -12.21 -28.03
C GLY A 550 24.60 -12.81 -29.30
#